data_AF-M8A0R6-F1
#
_entry.id   AF-M8A0R6-F1
#
_cell.length_a   1.000
_cell.length_b   1.000
_cell.length_c   1.000
_cell.angle_alpha   90.00
_cell.angle_beta   90.00
_cell.angle_gamma   90.00
#
_symmetry.space_group_name_H-M   'P 1'
#
loop_
_entity.id
_entity.type
_entity.pdbx_description
1 polymer ?
#
loop_
_entity_poly.entity_id
_entity_poly.type
_entity_poly.pdbx_seq_one_letter_code
_entity_poly.pdbx_strand_id
1 'polypeptide(L)'
;MVIGQTSSLQLAALGPGTVFCDYLCYIFMFLSVATSNMVATSLANKDEELAQHQVSTLLFIALTFGIGMFLFTKIFGVQVLTAFTGSKNHEIISAANTYAQGHCITISILAATRTSGTVHVGILGMKDAWGPLKALAAASVINGVGDIFLCSVCGYGIAGAAWATMVSQIVAAFMMMQNLNSRGFRAFSFTIPSTRELLQIFEIAAPVFVTMTSKVAFYALLTYSATSMGAITLAGHQVMVNILCMCTVWGEPLSQTAQSFMPEMIYGANRNLMKARMLLKSLVMIGAIAGLTVGTVGTIVPWLFPSLFTNDLLVVQQMHKVLIPYFTALLVTPSVHSLEGTLLAGRDLRYLSQSMGACFSIGTFLLLLVRDKFSSLTLCWWVLVFFQWSRFGSALQRLVSPTGMLYNENFNQPEHVKVKAT
;
A
#
# COMPACT_ATOMS: atom_id res chain seq x y z
N MET A 1 -4.10 -19.33 -3.58
CA MET A 1 -5.20 -20.33 -3.70
C MET A 1 -4.72 -21.64 -4.31
N VAL A 2 -4.02 -21.63 -5.45
CA VAL A 2 -3.50 -22.84 -6.14
C VAL A 2 -2.57 -23.68 -5.24
N ILE A 3 -1.63 -23.05 -4.54
CA ILE A 3 -0.68 -23.73 -3.65
C ILE A 3 -1.38 -24.36 -2.42
N GLY A 4 -2.46 -23.72 -1.93
CA GLY A 4 -3.20 -24.17 -0.75
C GLY A 4 -4.00 -25.46 -0.96
N GLN A 5 -4.27 -25.85 -2.21
CA GLN A 5 -4.90 -27.13 -2.53
C GLN A 5 -3.90 -28.29 -2.64
N THR A 6 -2.60 -27.99 -2.68
CA THR A 6 -1.56 -28.99 -3.00
C THR A 6 -0.79 -29.47 -1.76
N SER A 7 -0.64 -28.65 -0.72
CA SER A 7 -0.03 -29.07 0.57
C SER A 7 -0.39 -28.14 1.73
N SER A 8 -0.84 -28.72 2.84
CA SER A 8 -1.17 -28.01 4.10
C SER A 8 0.05 -27.35 4.76
N LEU A 9 1.25 -27.93 4.57
CA LEU A 9 2.51 -27.38 5.08
C LEU A 9 2.92 -26.09 4.35
N GLN A 10 2.64 -26.02 3.04
CA GLN A 10 2.91 -24.85 2.20
C GLN A 10 1.94 -23.70 2.48
N LEU A 11 0.70 -24.00 2.84
CA LEU A 11 -0.29 -23.00 3.28
C LEU A 11 0.09 -22.39 4.64
N ALA A 12 0.64 -23.18 5.55
CA ALA A 12 1.15 -22.69 6.84
C ALA A 12 2.42 -21.82 6.68
N ALA A 13 3.28 -22.14 5.70
CA ALA A 13 4.48 -21.36 5.37
C ALA A 13 4.19 -20.00 4.71
N LEU A 14 3.02 -19.86 4.06
CA LEU A 14 2.56 -18.60 3.48
C LEU A 14 2.40 -17.50 4.53
N GLY A 15 1.90 -17.80 5.74
CA GLY A 15 1.65 -16.78 6.77
C GLY A 15 2.89 -15.92 7.10
N PRO A 16 4.00 -16.49 7.58
CA PRO A 16 5.22 -15.73 7.89
C PRO A 16 5.91 -15.15 6.64
N GLY A 17 5.87 -15.86 5.51
CA GLY A 17 6.46 -15.42 4.24
C GLY A 17 5.77 -14.18 3.65
N THR A 18 4.44 -14.18 3.66
CA THR A 18 3.57 -13.05 3.29
C THR A 18 3.76 -11.89 4.27
N VAL A 19 3.79 -12.14 5.58
CA VAL A 19 4.01 -11.07 6.58
C VAL A 19 5.37 -10.39 6.40
N PHE A 20 6.44 -11.14 6.12
CA PHE A 20 7.75 -10.52 5.89
C PHE A 20 7.82 -9.83 4.53
N CYS A 21 7.43 -10.51 3.45
CA CYS A 21 7.60 -9.97 2.10
C CYS A 21 6.57 -8.89 1.75
N ASP A 22 5.28 -9.10 2.05
CA ASP A 22 4.21 -8.21 1.61
C ASP A 22 4.16 -6.92 2.43
N TYR A 23 4.49 -6.98 3.73
CA TYR A 23 4.59 -5.78 4.54
C TYR A 23 5.80 -4.94 4.17
N LEU A 24 6.95 -5.55 3.89
CA LEU A 24 8.10 -4.83 3.35
C LEU A 24 7.78 -4.22 1.99
N CYS A 25 7.13 -4.97 1.09
CA CYS A 25 6.63 -4.45 -0.19
C CYS A 25 5.71 -3.24 -0.02
N TYR A 26 4.80 -3.32 0.94
CA TYR A 26 3.85 -2.25 1.20
C TYR A 26 4.53 -0.98 1.70
N ILE A 27 5.58 -1.11 2.54
CA ILE A 27 6.41 0.03 2.92
C ILE A 27 7.00 0.69 1.69
N PHE A 28 7.61 -0.07 0.76
CA PHE A 28 8.21 0.47 -0.48
C PHE A 28 7.25 1.23 -1.39
N MET A 29 5.94 1.09 -1.19
CA MET A 29 4.94 1.91 -1.88
C MET A 29 5.14 3.42 -1.60
N PHE A 30 5.86 3.79 -0.53
CA PHE A 30 6.22 5.19 -0.25
C PHE A 30 6.94 5.86 -1.42
N LEU A 31 7.83 5.13 -2.11
CA LEU A 31 8.60 5.66 -3.23
C LEU A 31 7.71 5.91 -4.45
N SER A 32 6.77 4.99 -4.69
CA SER A 32 5.73 5.12 -5.72
C SER A 32 4.88 6.37 -5.52
N VAL A 33 4.43 6.57 -4.28
CA VAL A 33 3.60 7.71 -3.87
C VAL A 33 4.38 9.02 -3.96
N ALA A 34 5.62 9.06 -3.45
CA ALA A 34 6.47 10.24 -3.55
C ALA A 34 6.73 10.62 -5.01
N THR A 35 7.00 9.64 -5.87
CA THR A 35 7.23 9.86 -7.30
C THR A 35 6.01 10.42 -8.01
N SER A 36 4.84 9.82 -7.80
CA SER A 36 3.58 10.31 -8.37
C SER A 36 3.33 11.76 -8.01
N ASN A 37 3.55 12.13 -6.75
CA ASN A 37 3.33 13.49 -6.28
C ASN A 37 4.31 14.49 -6.88
N MET A 38 5.60 14.14 -6.90
CA MET A 38 6.66 14.99 -7.47
C MET A 38 6.40 15.25 -8.95
N VAL A 39 6.16 14.18 -9.71
CA VAL A 39 5.96 14.25 -11.17
C VAL A 39 4.65 14.97 -11.53
N ALA A 40 3.54 14.67 -10.85
CA ALA A 40 2.26 15.35 -11.10
C ALA A 40 2.35 16.86 -10.83
N THR A 41 3.16 17.26 -9.83
CA THR A 41 3.36 18.68 -9.52
C THR A 41 4.25 19.37 -10.56
N SER A 42 5.36 18.74 -10.96
CA SER A 42 6.25 19.30 -11.99
C SER A 42 5.50 19.48 -13.31
N LEU A 43 4.64 18.51 -13.66
CA LEU A 43 3.77 18.62 -14.83
C LEU A 43 2.68 19.69 -14.68
N ALA A 44 2.09 19.84 -13.49
CA ALA A 44 1.14 20.94 -13.20
C ALA A 44 1.79 22.32 -13.41
N ASN A 45 3.10 22.44 -13.16
CA ASN A 45 3.91 23.63 -13.41
C ASN A 45 4.42 23.75 -14.86
N LYS A 46 4.07 22.80 -15.74
CA LYS A 46 4.54 22.71 -17.15
C LYS A 46 6.06 22.54 -17.30
N ASP A 47 6.72 21.96 -16.31
CA ASP A 47 8.14 21.66 -16.34
C ASP A 47 8.38 20.18 -16.69
N GLU A 48 8.34 19.88 -17.99
CA GLU A 48 8.48 18.51 -18.50
C GLU A 48 9.92 17.97 -18.34
N GLU A 49 10.93 18.83 -18.40
CA GLU A 49 12.33 18.43 -18.19
C GLU A 49 12.57 18.02 -16.73
N LEU A 50 12.07 18.80 -15.77
CA LEU A 50 12.14 18.45 -14.36
C LEU A 50 11.35 17.16 -14.06
N ALA A 51 10.18 16.99 -14.66
CA ALA A 51 9.38 15.77 -14.53
C ALA A 51 10.17 14.55 -15.04
N GLN A 52 10.79 14.64 -16.21
CA GLN A 52 11.62 13.58 -16.78
C GLN A 52 12.83 13.24 -15.91
N HIS A 53 13.53 14.26 -15.38
CA HIS A 53 14.67 14.07 -14.48
C HIS A 53 14.26 13.40 -13.16
N GLN A 54 13.13 13.81 -12.59
CA GLN A 54 12.57 13.19 -11.38
C GLN A 54 12.20 11.72 -11.61
N VAL A 55 11.55 11.39 -12.73
CA VAL A 55 11.23 10.00 -13.09
C VAL A 55 12.50 9.15 -13.19
N SER A 56 13.50 9.63 -13.94
CA SER A 56 14.80 8.96 -14.12
C SER A 56 15.51 8.68 -12.78
N THR A 57 15.55 9.71 -11.93
CA THR A 57 16.17 9.65 -10.61
C THR A 57 15.45 8.68 -9.67
N LEU A 58 14.12 8.73 -9.62
CA LEU A 58 13.33 7.90 -8.73
C LEU A 58 13.27 6.44 -9.19
N LEU A 59 13.35 6.18 -10.50
CA LEU A 59 13.58 4.83 -11.03
C LEU A 59 14.94 4.27 -10.60
N PHE A 60 16.00 5.07 -10.64
CA PHE A 60 17.32 4.66 -10.15
C PHE A 60 17.29 4.33 -8.65
N ILE A 61 16.65 5.19 -7.84
CA ILE A 61 16.47 4.95 -6.40
C ILE A 61 15.64 3.68 -6.17
N ALA A 62 14.54 3.48 -6.89
CA ALA A 62 13.68 2.30 -6.76
C ALA A 62 14.44 1.02 -7.07
N LEU A 63 15.26 1.03 -8.13
CA LEU A 63 16.10 -0.10 -8.49
C LEU A 63 17.17 -0.38 -7.43
N THR A 64 17.83 0.66 -6.93
CA THR A 64 18.87 0.54 -5.89
C THR A 64 18.31 -0.04 -4.59
N PHE A 65 17.18 0.49 -4.11
CA PHE A 65 16.49 -0.05 -2.94
C PHE A 65 15.96 -1.47 -3.19
N GLY A 66 15.43 -1.72 -4.39
CA GLY A 66 14.98 -3.04 -4.80
C GLY A 66 16.10 -4.08 -4.73
N ILE A 67 17.27 -3.78 -5.29
CA ILE A 67 18.46 -4.66 -5.24
C ILE A 67 18.94 -4.82 -3.79
N GLY A 68 19.00 -3.72 -3.02
CA GLY A 68 19.38 -3.75 -1.61
C GLY A 68 18.49 -4.67 -0.78
N MET A 69 17.18 -4.64 -1.00
CA MET A 69 16.23 -5.54 -0.34
C MET A 69 16.39 -6.99 -0.75
N PHE A 70 16.62 -7.24 -2.03
CA PHE A 70 16.90 -8.60 -2.50
C PHE A 70 18.15 -9.17 -1.82
N LEU A 71 19.23 -8.39 -1.73
CA LEU A 71 20.45 -8.78 -1.01
C LEU A 71 20.18 -8.97 0.48
N PHE A 72 19.44 -8.05 1.12
CA PHE A 72 19.08 -8.14 2.53
C PHE A 72 18.29 -9.42 2.82
N THR A 73 17.24 -9.73 2.08
CA THR A 73 16.47 -10.95 2.28
C THR A 73 17.26 -12.21 1.91
N LYS A 74 18.15 -12.14 0.92
CA LYS A 74 19.01 -13.28 0.57
C LYS A 74 19.99 -13.63 1.69
N ILE A 75 20.56 -12.62 2.36
CA ILE A 75 21.55 -12.79 3.42
C ILE A 75 20.89 -13.06 4.78
N PHE A 76 19.86 -12.29 5.14
CA PHE A 76 19.25 -12.28 6.46
C PHE A 76 17.88 -12.98 6.52
N GLY A 77 17.30 -13.40 5.39
CA GLY A 77 15.94 -13.95 5.33
C GLY A 77 15.71 -15.16 6.23
N VAL A 78 16.67 -16.11 6.25
CA VAL A 78 16.59 -17.29 7.14
C VAL A 78 16.63 -16.88 8.62
N GLN A 79 17.47 -15.89 8.97
CA GLN A 79 17.60 -15.42 10.36
C GLN A 79 16.34 -14.69 10.82
N VAL A 80 15.77 -13.84 9.97
CA VAL A 80 14.53 -13.10 10.27
C VAL A 80 13.33 -14.04 10.34
N LEU A 81 13.21 -14.98 9.40
CA LEU A 81 12.15 -15.99 9.42
C LEU A 81 12.26 -16.86 10.69
N THR A 82 13.47 -17.29 11.06
CA THR A 82 13.70 -18.08 12.28
C THR A 82 13.35 -17.30 13.54
N ALA A 83 13.67 -16.00 13.59
CA ALA A 83 13.29 -15.12 14.69
C ALA A 83 11.77 -14.92 14.78
N PHE A 84 11.06 -14.94 13.65
CA PHE A 84 9.61 -14.73 13.59
C PHE A 84 8.79 -15.99 13.86
N THR A 85 9.23 -17.17 13.39
CA THR A 85 8.50 -18.44 13.51
C THR A 85 8.95 -19.32 14.69
N GLY A 86 10.10 -19.03 15.29
CA GLY A 86 10.72 -19.88 16.31
C GLY A 86 11.45 -21.09 15.70
N SER A 87 12.50 -21.55 16.38
CA SER A 87 13.48 -22.54 15.87
C SER A 87 12.98 -23.98 15.72
N LYS A 88 11.69 -24.26 16.00
CA LYS A 88 11.16 -25.64 16.09
C LYS A 88 10.61 -26.22 14.78
N ASN A 89 10.57 -25.47 13.67
CA ASN A 89 9.97 -25.93 12.40
C ASN A 89 10.89 -25.70 11.17
N HIS A 90 11.97 -26.47 11.06
CA HIS A 90 12.99 -26.31 10.00
C HIS A 90 12.45 -26.48 8.57
N GLU A 91 11.51 -27.40 8.34
CA GLU A 91 10.91 -27.61 7.01
C GLU A 91 10.02 -26.44 6.56
N ILE A 92 9.31 -25.82 7.50
CA ILE A 92 8.49 -24.62 7.24
C ILE A 92 9.40 -23.42 6.92
N ILE A 93 10.52 -23.28 7.63
CA ILE A 93 11.49 -22.20 7.39
C ILE A 93 12.15 -22.35 6.01
N SER A 94 12.50 -23.56 5.59
CA SER A 94 13.09 -23.82 4.27
C SER A 94 12.11 -23.50 3.11
N ALA A 95 10.85 -23.95 3.24
CA ALA A 95 9.80 -23.66 2.26
C ALA A 95 9.45 -22.15 2.23
N ALA A 96 9.33 -21.51 3.39
CA ALA A 96 9.09 -20.07 3.51
C ALA A 96 10.25 -19.24 2.96
N ASN A 97 11.50 -19.67 3.16
CA ASN A 97 12.68 -18.99 2.61
C ASN A 97 12.74 -19.13 1.08
N THR A 98 12.40 -20.29 0.51
CA THR A 98 12.31 -20.48 -0.94
C THR A 98 11.21 -19.58 -1.54
N TYR A 99 10.05 -19.53 -0.89
CA TYR A 99 8.96 -18.63 -1.25
C TYR A 99 9.37 -17.16 -1.17
N ALA A 100 10.01 -16.75 -0.07
CA ALA A 100 10.47 -15.39 0.18
C ALA A 100 11.56 -14.98 -0.81
N GLN A 101 12.53 -15.84 -1.11
CA GLN A 101 13.59 -15.53 -2.08
C GLN A 101 13.04 -15.36 -3.50
N GLY A 102 12.10 -16.21 -3.91
CA GLY A 102 11.44 -16.12 -5.21
C GLY A 102 10.55 -14.88 -5.35
N HIS A 103 9.81 -14.53 -4.29
CA HIS A 103 9.07 -13.27 -4.25
C HIS A 103 10.02 -12.06 -4.19
N CYS A 104 11.16 -12.11 -3.50
CA CYS A 104 12.07 -10.98 -3.35
C CYS A 104 12.77 -10.53 -4.64
N ILE A 105 13.09 -11.43 -5.58
CA ILE A 105 13.54 -11.02 -6.92
C ILE A 105 12.44 -10.21 -7.61
N THR A 106 11.20 -10.65 -7.45
CA THR A 106 10.02 -9.93 -7.91
C THR A 106 9.89 -8.56 -7.22
N ILE A 107 10.20 -8.41 -5.93
CA ILE A 107 10.12 -7.14 -5.18
C ILE A 107 11.01 -6.05 -5.79
N SER A 108 12.23 -6.38 -6.21
CA SER A 108 13.14 -5.41 -6.85
C SER A 108 12.58 -4.87 -8.16
N ILE A 109 11.93 -5.74 -8.94
CA ILE A 109 11.28 -5.40 -10.20
C ILE A 109 9.95 -4.68 -9.94
N LEU A 110 9.19 -5.10 -8.92
CA LEU A 110 7.90 -4.56 -8.51
C LEU A 110 8.03 -3.11 -7.98
N ALA A 111 9.12 -2.77 -7.31
CA ALA A 111 9.43 -1.40 -6.90
C ALA A 111 9.61 -0.48 -8.13
N ALA A 112 10.30 -0.96 -9.17
CA ALA A 112 10.43 -0.23 -10.44
C ALA A 112 9.10 -0.18 -11.20
N THR A 113 8.35 -1.28 -11.22
CA THR A 113 7.06 -1.42 -11.92
C THR A 113 6.00 -0.51 -11.30
N ARG A 114 5.86 -0.52 -9.97
CA ARG A 114 4.90 0.32 -9.24
C ARG A 114 5.26 1.79 -9.36
N THR A 115 6.54 2.14 -9.21
CA THR A 115 7.01 3.50 -9.46
C THR A 115 6.65 3.93 -10.89
N SER A 116 6.91 3.10 -11.91
CA SER A 116 6.54 3.42 -13.30
C SER A 116 5.02 3.48 -13.56
N GLY A 117 4.22 2.65 -12.89
CA GLY A 117 2.76 2.62 -13.01
C GLY A 117 2.10 3.82 -12.34
N THR A 118 2.55 4.21 -11.13
CA THR A 118 2.04 5.42 -10.46
C THR A 118 2.55 6.69 -11.14
N VAL A 119 3.77 6.68 -11.68
CA VAL A 119 4.26 7.73 -12.59
C VAL A 119 3.35 7.87 -13.80
N HIS A 120 2.90 6.78 -14.41
CA HIS A 120 1.98 6.84 -15.55
C HIS A 120 0.61 7.44 -15.18
N VAL A 121 0.06 7.08 -14.01
CA VAL A 121 -1.22 7.63 -13.51
C VAL A 121 -1.08 9.11 -13.14
N GLY A 122 0.05 9.50 -12.53
CA GLY A 122 0.36 10.88 -12.15
C GLY A 122 0.77 11.82 -13.30
N ILE A 123 1.46 11.31 -14.33
CA ILE A 123 1.79 12.07 -15.56
C ILE A 123 0.53 12.40 -16.37
N LEU A 124 -0.55 11.62 -16.26
CA LEU A 124 -1.62 11.70 -17.26
C LEU A 124 -2.95 12.25 -16.76
N GLY A 125 -3.17 12.45 -15.45
CA GLY A 125 -4.48 12.88 -14.97
C GLY A 125 -5.61 12.03 -15.58
N MET A 126 -5.43 10.71 -15.59
CA MET A 126 -6.27 9.71 -16.28
C MET A 126 -6.56 9.92 -17.79
N LYS A 127 -5.79 10.72 -18.56
CA LYS A 127 -5.96 10.77 -20.02
C LYS A 127 -5.65 9.42 -20.70
N ASP A 128 -4.93 8.51 -20.05
CA ASP A 128 -4.74 7.12 -20.51
C ASP A 128 -4.74 6.12 -19.33
N ALA A 129 -5.93 5.71 -18.88
CA ALA A 129 -6.06 4.60 -17.94
C ALA A 129 -5.81 3.22 -18.60
N TRP A 130 -5.74 3.16 -19.93
CA TRP A 130 -5.64 1.92 -20.68
C TRP A 130 -4.23 1.36 -20.70
N GLY A 131 -3.20 2.21 -20.69
CA GLY A 131 -1.80 1.79 -20.60
C GLY A 131 -1.51 0.86 -19.41
N PRO A 132 -1.71 1.33 -18.17
CA PRO A 132 -1.48 0.53 -16.96
C PRO A 132 -2.43 -0.66 -16.88
N LEU A 133 -3.68 -0.51 -17.33
CA LEU A 133 -4.66 -1.59 -17.34
C LEU A 133 -4.24 -2.74 -18.27
N LYS A 134 -3.73 -2.43 -19.48
CA LYS A 134 -3.20 -3.44 -20.41
C LYS A 134 -1.99 -4.16 -19.84
N ALA A 135 -1.06 -3.43 -19.23
CA ALA A 135 0.11 -4.03 -18.57
C ALA A 135 -0.30 -4.95 -17.42
N LEU A 136 -1.25 -4.53 -16.58
CA LEU A 136 -1.78 -5.32 -15.48
C LEU A 136 -2.54 -6.56 -15.95
N ALA A 137 -3.33 -6.44 -17.03
CA ALA A 137 -4.05 -7.56 -17.62
C ALA A 137 -3.09 -8.60 -18.20
N ALA A 138 -2.08 -8.16 -18.98
CA ALA A 138 -1.05 -9.05 -19.52
C ALA A 138 -0.28 -9.75 -18.41
N ALA A 139 0.13 -9.02 -17.37
CA ALA A 139 0.82 -9.59 -16.22
C ALA A 139 -0.04 -10.63 -15.49
N SER A 140 -1.32 -10.33 -15.24
CA SER A 140 -2.24 -11.26 -14.59
C SER A 140 -2.42 -12.55 -15.39
N VAL A 141 -2.55 -12.44 -16.72
CA VAL A 141 -2.67 -13.62 -17.60
C VAL A 141 -1.39 -14.45 -17.59
N ILE A 142 -0.22 -13.81 -17.73
CA ILE A 142 1.08 -14.49 -17.70
C ILE A 142 1.31 -15.17 -16.36
N ASN A 143 0.96 -14.50 -15.26
CA ASN A 143 1.07 -15.06 -13.92
C ASN A 143 0.15 -16.27 -13.75
N GLY A 144 -1.14 -16.17 -14.09
CA GLY A 144 -2.09 -17.27 -13.95
C GLY A 144 -1.74 -18.48 -14.83
N VAL A 145 -1.36 -18.26 -16.09
CA VAL A 145 -0.92 -19.34 -17.00
C VAL A 145 0.39 -19.94 -16.52
N GLY A 146 1.34 -19.10 -16.08
CA GLY A 146 2.63 -19.54 -15.54
C GLY A 146 2.47 -20.36 -14.27
N ASP A 147 1.55 -19.97 -13.37
CA ASP A 147 1.24 -20.72 -12.15
C ASP A 147 0.70 -22.11 -12.50
N ILE A 148 -0.28 -22.21 -13.40
CA ILE A 148 -0.84 -23.51 -13.82
C ILE A 148 0.24 -24.38 -14.45
N PHE A 149 1.04 -23.83 -15.37
CA PHE A 149 2.05 -24.60 -16.08
C PHE A 149 3.19 -25.03 -15.15
N LEU A 150 3.83 -24.10 -14.45
CA LEU A 150 5.01 -24.40 -13.63
C LEU A 150 4.65 -25.16 -12.35
N CYS A 151 3.50 -24.89 -11.74
CA CYS A 151 3.11 -25.56 -10.51
C CYS A 151 2.44 -26.90 -10.78
N SER A 152 1.47 -26.97 -11.70
CA SER A 152 0.66 -28.18 -11.90
C SER A 152 1.24 -29.12 -12.95
N VAL A 153 1.83 -28.61 -14.04
CA VAL A 153 2.36 -29.46 -15.13
C VAL A 153 3.81 -29.84 -14.86
N CYS A 154 4.67 -28.87 -14.51
CA CYS A 154 6.09 -29.11 -14.28
C CYS A 154 6.43 -29.56 -12.84
N GLY A 155 5.49 -29.48 -11.91
CA GLY A 155 5.69 -29.93 -10.52
C GLY A 155 6.66 -29.08 -9.70
N TYR A 156 7.00 -27.86 -10.13
CA TYR A 156 7.92 -26.97 -9.39
C TYR A 156 7.30 -26.34 -8.13
N GLY A 157 5.99 -26.53 -7.92
CA GLY A 157 5.27 -26.05 -6.74
C GLY A 157 5.51 -24.55 -6.47
N ILE A 158 5.88 -24.22 -5.22
CA ILE A 158 6.17 -22.85 -4.78
C ILE A 158 7.22 -22.14 -5.65
N ALA A 159 8.29 -22.85 -6.05
CA ALA A 159 9.33 -22.25 -6.87
C ALA A 159 8.78 -21.86 -8.24
N GLY A 160 7.90 -22.69 -8.82
CA GLY A 160 7.19 -22.40 -10.06
C GLY A 160 6.35 -21.13 -9.98
N ALA A 161 5.57 -20.97 -8.91
CA ALA A 161 4.75 -19.79 -8.68
C ALA A 161 5.60 -18.50 -8.56
N ALA A 162 6.75 -18.59 -7.90
CA ALA A 162 7.68 -17.47 -7.81
C ALA A 162 8.22 -17.05 -9.19
N TRP A 163 8.62 -18.01 -10.03
CA TRP A 163 9.09 -17.74 -11.40
C TRP A 163 7.98 -17.13 -12.27
N ALA A 164 6.76 -17.66 -12.21
CA ALA A 164 5.61 -17.11 -12.92
C ALA A 164 5.33 -15.66 -12.52
N THR A 165 5.39 -15.37 -11.22
CA THR A 165 5.23 -14.03 -10.68
C THR A 165 6.34 -13.11 -11.16
N MET A 166 7.60 -13.54 -11.08
CA MET A 166 8.74 -12.74 -11.54
C MET A 166 8.62 -12.36 -13.02
N VAL A 167 8.35 -13.33 -13.91
CA VAL A 167 8.20 -13.09 -15.35
C VAL A 167 7.05 -12.13 -15.62
N SER A 168 5.91 -12.30 -14.95
CA SER A 168 4.76 -11.41 -15.12
C SER A 168 5.07 -9.94 -14.79
N GLN A 169 5.86 -9.71 -13.74
CA GLN A 169 6.23 -8.36 -13.30
C GLN A 169 7.29 -7.74 -14.21
N ILE A 170 8.23 -8.53 -14.76
CA ILE A 170 9.18 -8.05 -15.78
C ILE A 170 8.42 -7.55 -17.01
N VAL A 171 7.42 -8.32 -17.47
CA VAL A 171 6.59 -7.94 -18.62
C VAL A 171 5.78 -6.68 -18.31
N ALA A 172 5.18 -6.60 -17.12
CA ALA A 172 4.46 -5.39 -16.68
C ALA A 172 5.36 -4.16 -16.68
N ALA A 173 6.57 -4.26 -16.12
CA ALA A 173 7.56 -3.19 -16.08
C ALA A 173 7.94 -2.74 -17.49
N PHE A 174 8.23 -3.68 -18.39
CA PHE A 174 8.58 -3.39 -19.77
C PHE A 174 7.45 -2.67 -20.51
N MET A 175 6.21 -3.16 -20.39
CA MET A 175 5.04 -2.51 -21.01
C MET A 175 4.80 -1.10 -20.47
N MET A 176 4.98 -0.87 -19.16
CA MET A 176 4.86 0.45 -18.55
C MET A 176 5.97 1.40 -19.03
N MET A 177 7.22 0.96 -19.11
CA MET A 177 8.35 1.74 -19.64
C MET A 177 8.15 2.07 -21.13
N GLN A 178 7.67 1.11 -21.93
CA GLN A 178 7.37 1.35 -23.34
C GLN A 178 6.26 2.38 -23.52
N ASN A 179 5.22 2.33 -22.68
CA ASN A 179 4.17 3.32 -22.73
C ASN A 179 4.68 4.73 -22.36
N LEU A 180 5.50 4.85 -21.31
CA LEU A 180 6.15 6.11 -20.97
C LEU A 180 6.99 6.68 -22.15
N ASN A 181 7.75 5.81 -22.85
CA ASN A 181 8.50 6.21 -24.05
C ASN A 181 7.61 6.69 -25.19
N SER A 182 6.47 6.04 -25.42
CA SER A 182 5.52 6.46 -26.46
C SER A 182 4.90 7.84 -26.21
N ARG A 183 5.05 8.37 -24.97
CA ARG A 183 4.52 9.65 -24.52
C ARG A 183 5.61 10.73 -24.37
N GLY A 184 6.82 10.49 -24.87
CA GLY A 184 7.90 11.49 -24.89
C GLY A 184 8.84 11.47 -23.68
N PHE A 185 8.57 10.65 -22.67
CA PHE A 185 9.49 10.45 -21.55
C PHE A 185 10.58 9.45 -21.93
N ARG A 186 11.83 9.66 -21.51
CA ARG A 186 12.94 8.69 -21.73
C ARG A 186 13.02 7.75 -20.54
N ALA A 187 12.16 6.73 -20.50
CA ALA A 187 12.03 5.82 -19.36
C ALA A 187 13.26 4.93 -19.12
N PHE A 188 14.12 4.75 -20.12
CA PHE A 188 15.39 3.99 -20.01
C PHE A 188 16.60 4.87 -19.65
N SER A 189 16.42 6.18 -19.46
CA SER A 189 17.47 7.03 -18.95
C SER A 189 17.50 6.89 -17.42
N PHE A 190 18.64 6.51 -16.87
CA PHE A 190 18.88 6.50 -15.42
C PHE A 190 19.83 7.63 -15.07
N THR A 191 19.43 8.48 -14.14
CA THR A 191 20.22 9.59 -13.65
C THR A 191 20.60 9.32 -12.21
N ILE A 192 21.90 9.34 -11.93
CA ILE A 192 22.39 9.23 -10.56
C ILE A 192 22.12 10.58 -9.87
N PRO A 193 21.33 10.61 -8.78
CA PRO A 193 21.04 11.85 -8.09
C PRO A 193 22.27 12.41 -7.38
N SER A 194 22.37 13.73 -7.35
CA SER A 194 23.29 14.41 -6.45
C SER A 194 22.87 14.24 -4.99
N THR A 195 23.81 14.44 -4.05
CA THR A 195 23.51 14.37 -2.61
C THR A 195 22.44 15.36 -2.17
N ARG A 196 22.37 16.54 -2.81
CA ARG A 196 21.33 17.55 -2.54
C ARG A 196 19.95 17.09 -3.02
N GLU A 197 19.87 16.51 -4.21
CA GLU A 197 18.61 15.97 -4.74
C GLU A 197 18.13 14.76 -3.92
N LEU A 198 19.04 13.88 -3.48
CA LEU A 198 18.70 12.80 -2.55
C LEU A 198 18.08 13.33 -1.26
N LEU A 199 18.65 14.39 -0.68
CA LEU A 199 18.11 15.02 0.53
C LEU A 199 16.72 15.63 0.29
N GLN A 200 16.51 16.29 -0.86
CA GLN A 200 15.19 16.84 -1.22
C GLN A 200 14.14 15.74 -1.43
N ILE A 201 14.49 14.67 -2.14
CA ILE A 201 13.62 13.51 -2.32
C ILE A 201 13.31 12.88 -0.97
N PHE A 202 14.31 12.74 -0.10
CA PHE A 202 14.14 12.20 1.24
C PHE A 202 13.21 13.06 2.10
N GLU A 203 13.28 14.40 2.02
CA GLU A 203 12.37 15.29 2.76
C GLU A 203 10.90 15.08 2.36
N ILE A 204 10.64 14.82 1.08
CA ILE A 204 9.28 14.54 0.56
C ILE A 204 8.87 13.09 0.89
N ALA A 205 9.79 12.15 0.78
CA ALA A 205 9.50 10.73 0.92
C ALA A 205 9.44 10.25 2.38
N ALA A 206 10.20 10.86 3.29
CA ALA A 206 10.29 10.45 4.70
C ALA A 206 8.95 10.49 5.44
N PRO A 207 8.10 11.54 5.30
CA PRO A 207 6.78 11.52 5.91
C PRO A 207 5.90 10.37 5.39
N VAL A 208 5.95 10.10 4.09
CA VAL A 208 5.20 8.99 3.47
C VAL A 208 5.71 7.64 3.99
N PHE A 209 7.02 7.48 4.12
CA PHE A 209 7.65 6.30 4.71
C PHE A 209 7.19 6.06 6.15
N VAL A 210 7.17 7.11 6.98
CA VAL A 210 6.65 7.03 8.35
C VAL A 210 5.19 6.59 8.33
N THR A 211 4.36 7.18 7.47
CA THR A 211 2.95 6.81 7.34
C THR A 211 2.77 5.34 6.98
N MET A 212 3.52 4.81 6.01
CA MET A 212 3.41 3.40 5.60
C MET A 212 3.94 2.46 6.68
N THR A 213 5.06 2.79 7.30
CA THR A 213 5.66 2.00 8.38
C THR A 213 4.74 1.93 9.58
N SER A 214 4.12 3.05 9.98
CA SER A 214 3.14 3.08 11.08
C SER A 214 1.91 2.21 10.82
N LYS A 215 1.39 2.18 9.58
CA LYS A 215 0.28 1.27 9.21
C LYS A 215 0.70 -0.19 9.37
N VAL A 216 1.83 -0.56 8.76
CA VAL A 216 2.36 -1.93 8.83
C VAL A 216 2.62 -2.35 10.26
N ALA A 217 3.27 -1.51 11.05
CA ALA A 217 3.55 -1.77 12.45
C ALA A 217 2.26 -1.96 13.27
N PHE A 218 1.22 -1.16 13.00
CA PHE A 218 -0.08 -1.32 13.67
C PHE A 218 -0.74 -2.67 13.36
N TYR A 219 -0.81 -3.07 12.08
CA TYR A 219 -1.36 -4.37 11.69
C TYR A 219 -0.53 -5.55 12.22
N ALA A 220 0.79 -5.41 12.25
CA ALA A 220 1.68 -6.40 12.85
C ALA A 220 1.43 -6.54 14.36
N LEU A 221 1.26 -5.44 15.09
CA LEU A 221 0.92 -5.44 16.51
C LEU A 221 -0.47 -6.04 16.77
N LEU A 222 -1.45 -5.75 15.92
CA LEU A 222 -2.79 -6.34 15.99
C LEU A 222 -2.71 -7.87 15.87
N THR A 223 -1.92 -8.36 14.90
CA THR A 223 -1.66 -9.79 14.71
C THR A 223 -0.94 -10.40 15.91
N TYR A 224 0.09 -9.72 16.42
CA TYR A 224 0.84 -10.16 17.59
C TYR A 224 -0.04 -10.30 18.83
N SER A 225 -0.95 -9.34 19.07
CA SER A 225 -1.94 -9.44 20.15
C SER A 225 -2.85 -10.65 19.99
N ALA A 226 -3.34 -10.94 18.77
CA ALA A 226 -4.14 -12.12 18.49
C ALA A 226 -3.38 -13.43 18.72
N THR A 227 -2.07 -13.48 18.42
CA THR A 227 -1.21 -14.65 18.66
C THR A 227 -1.17 -15.03 20.14
N SER A 228 -1.13 -14.04 21.04
CA SER A 228 -1.11 -14.30 22.48
C SER A 228 -2.42 -14.90 23.04
N MET A 229 -3.50 -14.91 22.26
CA MET A 229 -4.83 -15.40 22.67
C MET A 229 -5.12 -16.84 22.22
N GLY A 230 -4.12 -17.54 21.69
CA GLY A 230 -4.21 -18.95 21.28
C GLY A 230 -4.46 -19.17 19.78
N ALA A 231 -4.19 -20.40 19.33
CA ALA A 231 -4.12 -20.75 17.91
C ALA A 231 -5.45 -20.57 17.15
N ILE A 232 -6.58 -20.92 17.77
CA ILE A 232 -7.92 -20.79 17.16
C ILE A 232 -8.28 -19.32 16.96
N THR A 233 -8.00 -18.47 17.95
CA THR A 233 -8.21 -17.02 17.89
C THR A 233 -7.36 -16.38 16.80
N LEU A 234 -6.09 -16.76 16.73
CA LEU A 234 -5.17 -16.32 15.68
C LEU A 234 -5.66 -16.74 14.29
N ALA A 235 -6.11 -17.98 14.10
CA ALA A 235 -6.64 -18.45 12.83
C ALA A 235 -7.86 -17.62 12.37
N GLY A 236 -8.79 -17.33 13.28
CA GLY A 236 -9.96 -16.49 12.98
C GLY A 236 -9.55 -15.05 12.61
N HIS A 237 -8.57 -14.49 13.34
CA HIS A 237 -8.00 -13.18 13.01
C HIS A 237 -7.35 -13.16 11.63
N GLN A 238 -6.55 -14.17 11.28
CA GLN A 238 -5.85 -14.26 10.00
C GLN A 238 -6.80 -14.30 8.82
N VAL A 239 -7.89 -15.07 8.91
CA VAL A 239 -8.92 -15.08 7.85
C VAL A 239 -9.49 -13.67 7.68
N MET A 240 -9.94 -13.06 8.78
CA MET A 240 -10.62 -11.77 8.72
C MET A 240 -9.70 -10.63 8.28
N VAL A 241 -8.43 -10.61 8.68
CA VAL A 241 -7.47 -9.56 8.28
C VAL A 241 -7.06 -9.69 6.81
N ASN A 242 -6.96 -10.91 6.27
CA ASN A 242 -6.67 -11.10 4.84
C ASN A 242 -7.84 -10.60 3.97
N ILE A 243 -9.08 -10.89 4.37
CA ILE A 243 -10.27 -10.37 3.67
C ILE A 243 -10.32 -8.84 3.80
N LEU A 244 -10.02 -8.30 4.99
CA LEU A 244 -9.91 -6.85 5.21
C LEU A 244 -8.91 -6.22 4.22
N CYS A 245 -7.69 -6.76 4.13
CA CYS A 245 -6.65 -6.27 3.22
C CYS A 245 -7.05 -6.40 1.74
N MET A 246 -7.77 -7.47 1.36
CA MET A 246 -8.31 -7.59 0.00
C MET A 246 -9.34 -6.48 -0.28
N CYS A 247 -10.21 -6.19 0.68
CA CYS A 247 -11.22 -5.14 0.59
C CYS A 247 -10.61 -3.73 0.57
N THR A 248 -9.50 -3.49 1.27
CA THR A 248 -8.88 -2.14 1.34
C THR A 248 -8.34 -1.64 0.00
N VAL A 249 -7.96 -2.55 -0.91
CA VAL A 249 -7.46 -2.22 -2.26
C VAL A 249 -8.45 -1.35 -3.05
N TRP A 250 -9.75 -1.46 -2.78
CA TRP A 250 -10.79 -0.66 -3.44
C TRP A 250 -10.71 0.85 -3.13
N GLY A 251 -10.02 1.24 -2.05
CA GLY A 251 -9.78 2.64 -1.72
C GLY A 251 -8.63 3.27 -2.52
N GLU A 252 -7.72 2.46 -3.06
CA GLU A 252 -6.50 2.95 -3.73
C GLU A 252 -6.80 3.78 -4.99
N PRO A 253 -7.73 3.39 -5.88
CA PRO A 253 -8.12 4.23 -7.03
C PRO A 253 -8.58 5.63 -6.63
N LEU A 254 -9.26 5.78 -5.48
CA LEU A 254 -9.71 7.09 -4.99
C LEU A 254 -8.52 7.95 -4.56
N SER A 255 -7.57 7.35 -3.85
CA SER A 255 -6.31 7.99 -3.46
C SER A 255 -5.52 8.46 -4.69
N GLN A 256 -5.37 7.59 -5.69
CA GLN A 256 -4.65 7.89 -6.93
C GLN A 256 -5.34 8.97 -7.76
N THR A 257 -6.67 8.96 -7.80
CA THR A 257 -7.46 10.02 -8.45
C THR A 257 -7.16 11.38 -7.82
N ALA A 258 -7.14 11.47 -6.49
CA ALA A 258 -6.76 12.70 -5.79
C ALA A 258 -5.33 13.14 -6.16
N GLN A 259 -4.37 12.23 -6.09
CA GLN A 259 -2.95 12.51 -6.38
C GLN A 259 -2.69 12.91 -7.83
N SER A 260 -3.54 12.51 -8.77
CA SER A 260 -3.34 12.80 -10.20
C SER A 260 -3.99 14.12 -10.62
N PHE A 261 -5.20 14.40 -10.14
CA PHE A 261 -5.96 15.57 -10.61
C PHE A 261 -5.83 16.79 -9.71
N MET A 262 -5.65 16.58 -8.41
CA MET A 262 -5.68 17.68 -7.46
C MET A 262 -4.44 18.59 -7.51
N PRO A 263 -3.22 18.10 -7.84
CA PRO A 263 -2.07 18.99 -7.99
C PRO A 263 -2.26 20.07 -9.06
N GLU A 264 -2.89 19.74 -10.21
CA GLU A 264 -3.21 20.74 -11.25
C GLU A 264 -4.18 21.82 -10.71
N MET A 265 -5.16 21.42 -9.90
CA MET A 265 -6.14 22.35 -9.34
C MET A 265 -5.58 23.22 -8.21
N ILE A 266 -4.57 22.75 -7.49
CA ILE A 266 -3.95 23.44 -6.34
C ILE A 266 -2.75 24.29 -6.77
N TYR A 267 -1.85 23.74 -7.60
CA TYR A 267 -0.56 24.34 -7.97
C TYR A 267 -0.47 24.75 -9.44
N GLY A 268 -1.36 24.28 -10.30
CA GLY A 268 -1.30 24.55 -11.73
C GLY A 268 -1.61 26.00 -12.09
N ALA A 269 -1.22 26.40 -13.32
CA ALA A 269 -1.42 27.75 -13.84
C ALA A 269 -2.89 28.22 -13.81
N ASN A 270 -3.85 27.30 -13.92
CA ASN A 270 -5.29 27.56 -13.81
C ASN A 270 -5.84 27.16 -12.43
N ARG A 271 -5.15 27.55 -11.35
CA ARG A 271 -5.51 27.22 -9.96
C ARG A 271 -6.99 27.47 -9.68
N ASN A 272 -7.69 26.45 -9.20
CA ASN A 272 -9.11 26.51 -8.88
C ASN A 272 -9.42 25.63 -7.66
N LEU A 273 -9.35 26.25 -6.48
CA LEU A 273 -9.62 25.57 -5.22
C LEU A 273 -11.08 25.11 -5.09
N MET A 274 -12.02 25.76 -5.77
CA MET A 274 -13.42 25.32 -5.79
C MET A 274 -13.56 23.96 -6.48
N LYS A 275 -12.90 23.77 -7.62
CA LYS A 275 -12.84 22.46 -8.30
C LYS A 275 -12.16 21.40 -7.43
N ALA A 276 -11.07 21.74 -6.73
CA ALA A 276 -10.40 20.82 -5.81
C ALA A 276 -11.32 20.39 -4.65
N ARG A 277 -12.12 21.30 -4.08
CA ARG A 277 -13.12 20.99 -3.04
C ARG A 277 -14.26 20.11 -3.58
N MET A 278 -14.73 20.37 -4.80
CA MET A 278 -15.75 19.53 -5.45
C MET A 278 -15.22 18.11 -5.70
N LEU A 279 -13.97 17.99 -6.17
CA LEU A 279 -13.31 16.70 -6.36
C LEU A 279 -13.19 15.96 -5.02
N LEU A 280 -12.70 16.62 -3.96
CA LEU A 280 -12.64 16.03 -2.62
C LEU A 280 -14.02 15.51 -2.16
N LYS A 281 -15.07 16.34 -2.29
CA LYS A 281 -16.43 15.94 -1.93
C LYS A 281 -16.89 14.71 -2.72
N SER A 282 -16.65 14.69 -4.03
CA SER A 282 -16.97 13.54 -4.89
C SER A 282 -16.23 12.28 -4.45
N LEU A 283 -14.92 12.37 -4.21
CA LEU A 283 -14.09 11.25 -3.77
C LEU A 283 -14.52 10.69 -2.42
N VAL A 284 -14.90 11.54 -1.46
CA VAL A 284 -15.41 11.10 -0.16
C VAL A 284 -16.78 10.44 -0.28
N MET A 285 -17.67 10.96 -1.13
CA MET A 285 -18.98 10.33 -1.39
C MET A 285 -18.83 8.96 -2.07
N ILE A 286 -17.98 8.86 -3.10
CA ILE A 286 -17.67 7.59 -3.76
C ILE A 286 -17.00 6.63 -2.77
N GLY A 287 -16.09 7.13 -1.93
CA GLY A 287 -15.46 6.37 -0.86
C GLY A 287 -16.45 5.82 0.16
N ALA A 288 -17.47 6.61 0.54
CA ALA A 288 -18.51 6.16 1.46
C ALA A 288 -19.40 5.07 0.82
N ILE A 289 -19.76 5.23 -0.45
CA ILE A 289 -20.53 4.22 -1.21
C ILE A 289 -19.71 2.94 -1.34
N ALA A 290 -18.45 3.04 -1.79
CA ALA A 290 -17.55 1.90 -1.91
C ALA A 290 -17.30 1.21 -0.57
N GLY A 291 -17.12 1.99 0.51
CA GLY A 291 -16.96 1.47 1.87
C GLY A 291 -18.19 0.73 2.36
N LEU A 292 -19.38 1.24 2.08
CA LEU A 292 -20.62 0.54 2.39
C LEU A 292 -20.76 -0.74 1.56
N THR A 293 -20.57 -0.68 0.24
CA THR A 293 -20.69 -1.86 -0.64
C THR A 293 -19.69 -2.95 -0.26
N VAL A 294 -18.40 -2.60 -0.13
CA VAL A 294 -17.34 -3.54 0.21
C VAL A 294 -17.46 -4.01 1.66
N GLY A 295 -17.85 -3.14 2.59
CA GLY A 295 -18.14 -3.52 3.97
C GLY A 295 -19.27 -4.53 4.06
N THR A 296 -20.39 -4.29 3.38
CA THR A 296 -21.54 -5.18 3.35
C THR A 296 -21.19 -6.53 2.71
N VAL A 297 -20.66 -6.54 1.48
CA VAL A 297 -20.28 -7.79 0.80
C VAL A 297 -19.21 -8.54 1.58
N GLY A 298 -18.17 -7.83 2.04
CA GLY A 298 -17.07 -8.38 2.80
C GLY A 298 -17.47 -8.93 4.17
N THR A 299 -18.63 -8.55 4.72
CA THR A 299 -19.17 -9.07 5.99
C THR A 299 -20.17 -10.19 5.74
N ILE A 300 -21.02 -10.09 4.71
CA ILE A 300 -22.01 -11.11 4.36
C ILE A 300 -21.33 -12.42 3.95
N VAL A 301 -20.26 -12.34 3.15
CA VAL A 301 -19.58 -13.55 2.63
C VAL A 301 -19.01 -14.41 3.78
N PRO A 302 -18.22 -13.88 4.73
CA PRO A 302 -17.74 -14.65 5.88
C PRO A 302 -18.85 -15.06 6.86
N TRP A 303 -19.95 -14.30 6.90
CA TRP A 303 -21.08 -14.62 7.77
C TRP A 303 -21.89 -15.82 7.26
N LEU A 304 -22.31 -15.79 5.99
CA LEU A 304 -23.18 -16.81 5.38
C LEU A 304 -22.42 -18.01 4.81
N PHE A 305 -21.19 -17.80 4.33
CA PHE A 305 -20.39 -18.84 3.68
C PHE A 305 -19.02 -19.02 4.33
N PRO A 306 -18.95 -19.25 5.66
CA PRO A 306 -17.66 -19.41 6.35
C PRO A 306 -16.87 -20.64 5.87
N SER A 307 -17.55 -21.65 5.34
CA SER A 307 -16.94 -22.86 4.75
C SER A 307 -16.05 -22.58 3.53
N LEU A 308 -16.20 -21.42 2.88
CA LEU A 308 -15.28 -20.99 1.83
C LEU A 308 -13.87 -20.70 2.36
N PHE A 309 -13.75 -20.39 3.65
CA PHE A 309 -12.48 -20.01 4.29
C PHE A 309 -11.94 -21.10 5.21
N THR A 310 -12.81 -21.77 5.97
CA THR A 310 -12.40 -22.81 6.91
C THR A 310 -13.54 -23.79 7.20
N ASN A 311 -13.19 -25.05 7.43
CA ASN A 311 -14.12 -26.09 7.88
C ASN A 311 -14.16 -26.23 9.41
N ASP A 312 -13.28 -25.54 10.14
CA ASP A 312 -13.23 -25.60 11.60
C ASP A 312 -14.25 -24.63 12.24
N LEU A 313 -15.27 -25.21 12.88
CA LEU A 313 -16.35 -24.49 13.54
C LEU A 313 -15.85 -23.54 14.65
N LEU A 314 -14.77 -23.88 15.34
CA LEU A 314 -14.22 -23.03 16.40
C LEU A 314 -13.58 -21.76 15.83
N VAL A 315 -12.98 -21.85 14.65
CA VAL A 315 -12.44 -20.70 13.91
C VAL A 315 -13.57 -19.82 13.39
N VAL A 316 -14.64 -20.43 12.84
CA VAL A 316 -15.83 -19.71 12.38
C VAL A 316 -16.47 -18.89 13.51
N GLN A 317 -16.57 -19.45 14.72
CA GLN A 317 -17.08 -18.73 15.87
C GLN A 317 -16.23 -17.48 16.21
N GLN A 318 -14.90 -17.56 16.07
CA GLN A 318 -14.04 -16.39 16.29
C GLN A 318 -14.20 -15.34 15.18
N MET A 319 -14.39 -15.76 13.93
CA MET A 319 -14.69 -14.85 12.81
C MET A 319 -16.00 -14.10 13.05
N HIS A 320 -17.05 -14.80 13.49
CA HIS A 320 -18.36 -14.18 13.76
C HIS A 320 -18.32 -13.14 14.89
N LYS A 321 -17.47 -13.34 15.90
CA LYS A 321 -17.28 -12.37 17.01
C LYS A 321 -16.70 -11.03 16.57
N VAL A 322 -16.06 -10.95 15.40
CA VAL A 322 -15.38 -9.74 14.91
C VAL A 322 -16.08 -9.10 13.71
N LEU A 323 -17.20 -9.64 13.23
CA LEU A 323 -17.91 -9.12 12.06
C LEU A 323 -18.34 -7.66 12.20
N ILE A 324 -18.85 -7.27 13.38
CA ILE A 324 -19.31 -5.89 13.63
C ILE A 324 -18.16 -4.89 13.58
N PRO A 325 -17.05 -5.05 14.35
CA PRO A 325 -15.94 -4.13 14.24
C PRO A 325 -15.26 -4.20 12.86
N TYR A 326 -15.22 -5.38 12.22
CA TYR A 326 -14.74 -5.52 10.84
C TYR A 326 -15.55 -4.68 9.84
N PHE A 327 -16.88 -4.78 9.85
CA PHE A 327 -17.76 -3.96 9.01
C PHE A 327 -17.53 -2.47 9.25
N THR A 328 -17.44 -2.08 10.52
CA THR A 328 -17.27 -0.68 10.93
C THR A 328 -15.91 -0.11 10.50
N ALA A 329 -14.86 -0.93 10.48
CA ALA A 329 -13.55 -0.54 9.96
C ALA A 329 -13.58 -0.40 8.42
N LEU A 330 -14.22 -1.33 7.70
CA LEU A 330 -14.31 -1.27 6.24
C LEU A 330 -15.16 -0.10 5.74
N LEU A 331 -16.24 0.23 6.44
CA LEU A 331 -17.16 1.30 6.05
C LEU A 331 -16.44 2.63 5.78
N VAL A 332 -15.44 2.95 6.61
CA VAL A 332 -14.69 4.21 6.52
C VAL A 332 -13.41 4.10 5.68
N THR A 333 -12.91 2.88 5.45
CA THR A 333 -11.57 2.66 4.90
C THR A 333 -11.37 3.27 3.50
N PRO A 334 -12.27 3.12 2.51
CA PRO A 334 -12.08 3.76 1.21
C PRO A 334 -12.11 5.29 1.29
N SER A 335 -12.96 5.86 2.16
CA SER A 335 -12.97 7.31 2.42
C SER A 335 -11.65 7.78 3.03
N VAL A 336 -11.06 7.04 3.98
CA VAL A 336 -9.72 7.36 4.51
C VAL A 336 -8.67 7.42 3.41
N HIS A 337 -8.65 6.44 2.49
CA HIS A 337 -7.71 6.46 1.37
C HIS A 337 -7.91 7.69 0.47
N SER A 338 -9.16 8.11 0.23
CA SER A 338 -9.43 9.33 -0.53
C SER A 338 -8.90 10.61 0.15
N LEU A 339 -9.04 10.70 1.47
CA LEU A 339 -8.57 11.84 2.27
C LEU A 339 -7.04 11.86 2.35
N GLU A 340 -6.41 10.71 2.60
CA GLU A 340 -4.95 10.58 2.62
C GLU A 340 -4.35 10.89 1.24
N GLY A 341 -4.95 10.37 0.16
CA GLY A 341 -4.55 10.70 -1.21
C GLY A 341 -4.67 12.20 -1.51
N THR A 342 -5.68 12.86 -0.95
CA THR A 342 -5.85 14.31 -1.05
C THR A 342 -4.74 15.06 -0.29
N LEU A 343 -4.44 14.69 0.96
CA LEU A 343 -3.34 15.27 1.73
C LEU A 343 -1.97 15.08 1.06
N LEU A 344 -1.76 13.90 0.46
CA LEU A 344 -0.59 13.62 -0.37
C LEU A 344 -0.56 14.61 -1.55
N ALA A 345 -1.65 14.70 -2.32
CA ALA A 345 -1.76 15.59 -3.48
C ALA A 345 -1.46 17.06 -3.15
N GLY A 346 -1.95 17.56 -2.01
CA GLY A 346 -1.69 18.93 -1.55
C GLY A 346 -0.43 19.11 -0.70
N ARG A 347 0.47 18.12 -0.70
CA ARG A 347 1.78 18.14 -0.02
C ARG A 347 1.75 18.48 1.47
N ASP A 348 0.65 18.17 2.15
CA ASP A 348 0.57 18.30 3.61
C ASP A 348 1.16 17.06 4.31
N LEU A 349 2.37 16.69 3.89
CA LEU A 349 3.01 15.41 4.21
C LEU A 349 3.40 15.33 5.69
N ARG A 350 3.84 16.45 6.27
CA ARG A 350 4.21 16.54 7.69
C ARG A 350 2.99 16.28 8.59
N TYR A 351 1.84 16.88 8.27
CA TYR A 351 0.61 16.61 8.99
C TYR A 351 0.20 15.14 8.86
N LEU A 352 0.26 14.59 7.64
CA LEU A 352 -0.07 13.19 7.38
C LEU A 352 0.80 12.23 8.23
N SER A 353 2.11 12.45 8.29
CA SER A 353 3.01 11.61 9.09
C SER A 353 2.80 11.78 10.58
N GLN A 354 2.60 13.01 11.07
CA GLN A 354 2.36 13.28 12.48
C GLN A 354 1.03 12.69 12.94
N SER A 355 -0.04 12.87 12.16
CA SER A 355 -1.35 12.31 12.44
C SER A 355 -1.30 10.78 12.45
N MET A 356 -0.62 10.16 11.48
CA MET A 356 -0.45 8.70 11.45
C MET A 356 0.37 8.21 12.65
N GLY A 357 1.48 8.88 12.99
CA GLY A 357 2.29 8.56 14.16
C GLY A 357 1.49 8.65 15.46
N ALA A 358 0.64 9.67 15.62
CA ALA A 358 -0.25 9.79 16.77
C ALA A 358 -1.29 8.66 16.81
N CYS A 359 -1.94 8.35 15.69
CA CYS A 359 -2.89 7.23 15.60
C CYS A 359 -2.22 5.90 15.94
N PHE A 360 -1.00 5.68 15.45
CA PHE A 360 -0.20 4.48 15.74
C PHE A 360 0.16 4.38 17.23
N SER A 361 0.66 5.46 17.85
CA SER A 361 1.05 5.46 19.26
C SER A 361 -0.14 5.22 20.18
N ILE A 362 -1.26 5.92 19.95
CA ILE A 362 -2.49 5.73 20.74
C ILE A 362 -3.06 4.33 20.51
N GLY A 363 -3.13 3.89 19.25
CA GLY A 363 -3.61 2.54 18.90
C GLY A 363 -2.75 1.44 19.53
N THR A 364 -1.43 1.60 19.54
CA THR A 364 -0.49 0.66 20.17
C THR A 364 -0.72 0.60 21.67
N PHE A 365 -0.84 1.75 22.34
CA PHE A 365 -1.13 1.81 23.76
C PHE A 365 -2.45 1.09 24.10
N LEU A 366 -3.52 1.34 23.34
CA LEU A 366 -4.80 0.67 23.52
C LEU A 366 -4.71 -0.85 23.26
N LEU A 367 -3.98 -1.27 22.22
CA LEU A 367 -3.77 -2.70 21.94
C LEU A 367 -3.03 -3.41 23.08
N LEU A 368 -1.99 -2.80 23.63
CA LEU A 368 -1.23 -3.35 24.76
C LEU A 368 -2.12 -3.44 26.02
N LEU A 369 -2.92 -2.42 26.30
CA LEU A 369 -3.89 -2.46 27.41
C LEU A 369 -4.93 -3.58 27.23
N VAL A 370 -5.47 -3.74 26.02
CA VAL A 370 -6.45 -4.79 25.73
C VAL A 370 -5.83 -6.17 25.91
N ARG A 371 -4.59 -6.35 25.43
CA ARG A 371 -3.84 -7.59 25.56
C ARG A 371 -3.65 -7.97 27.03
N ASP A 372 -3.11 -7.05 27.83
CA ASP A 372 -2.71 -7.35 29.21
C ASP A 372 -3.91 -7.52 30.15
N LYS A 373 -5.02 -6.80 29.94
CA LYS A 373 -6.17 -6.80 30.87
C LYS A 373 -7.34 -7.68 30.46
N PHE A 374 -7.62 -7.80 29.16
CA PHE A 374 -8.86 -8.41 28.68
C PHE A 374 -8.64 -9.63 27.79
N SER A 375 -7.49 -9.71 27.10
CA SER A 375 -7.16 -10.80 26.17
C SER A 375 -8.30 -11.17 25.20
N SER A 376 -9.01 -10.14 24.69
CA SER A 376 -10.19 -10.31 23.84
C SER A 376 -9.95 -9.85 22.40
N LEU A 377 -10.17 -10.76 21.45
CA LEU A 377 -10.02 -10.49 20.02
C LEU A 377 -10.99 -9.39 19.55
N THR A 378 -12.24 -9.41 19.99
CA THR A 378 -13.24 -8.39 19.62
C THR A 378 -12.78 -6.99 20.04
N LEU A 379 -12.18 -6.85 21.22
CA LEU A 379 -11.63 -5.56 21.66
C LEU A 379 -10.44 -5.12 20.81
N CYS A 380 -9.54 -6.04 20.42
CA CYS A 380 -8.46 -5.71 19.48
C CYS A 380 -9.00 -5.17 18.14
N TRP A 381 -10.07 -5.76 17.61
CA TRP A 381 -10.73 -5.27 16.42
C TRP A 381 -11.43 -3.92 16.62
N TRP A 382 -11.98 -3.64 17.80
CA TRP A 382 -12.46 -2.30 18.13
C TRP A 382 -11.33 -1.26 18.21
N VAL A 383 -10.12 -1.65 18.63
CA VAL A 383 -8.96 -0.75 18.54
C VAL A 383 -8.57 -0.48 17.08
N LEU A 384 -8.71 -1.46 16.17
CA LEU A 384 -8.57 -1.23 14.73
C LEU A 384 -9.65 -0.27 14.19
N VAL A 385 -10.91 -0.40 14.64
CA VAL A 385 -11.98 0.55 14.29
C VAL A 385 -11.58 1.95 14.74
N PHE A 386 -11.17 2.11 16.00
CA PHE A 386 -10.70 3.38 16.53
C PHE A 386 -9.57 3.95 15.68
N PHE A 387 -8.56 3.15 15.34
CA PHE A 387 -7.46 3.56 14.48
C PHE A 387 -7.93 4.08 13.12
N GLN A 388 -8.86 3.38 12.45
CA GLN A 388 -9.38 3.82 11.14
C GLN A 388 -10.23 5.09 11.23
N TRP A 389 -11.09 5.19 12.24
CA TRP A 389 -11.95 6.35 12.44
C TRP A 389 -11.18 7.59 12.93
N SER A 390 -10.13 7.41 13.72
CA SER A 390 -9.21 8.50 14.08
C SER A 390 -8.50 9.05 12.84
N ARG A 391 -8.01 8.18 11.95
CA ARG A 391 -7.42 8.59 10.66
C ARG A 391 -8.42 9.33 9.77
N PHE A 392 -9.65 8.85 9.70
CA PHE A 392 -10.72 9.53 8.97
C PHE A 392 -10.99 10.92 9.55
N GLY A 393 -11.20 11.00 10.85
CA GLY A 393 -11.51 12.24 11.56
C GLY A 393 -10.41 13.27 11.43
N SER A 394 -9.15 12.88 11.66
CA SER A 394 -8.01 13.79 11.55
C SER A 394 -7.82 14.33 10.14
N ALA A 395 -7.84 13.44 9.13
CA ALA A 395 -7.67 13.84 7.75
C ALA A 395 -8.84 14.72 7.26
N LEU A 396 -10.08 14.39 7.61
CA LEU A 396 -11.25 15.19 7.26
C LEU A 396 -11.21 16.56 7.93
N GLN A 397 -10.89 16.61 9.23
CA GLN A 397 -10.76 17.86 9.98
C GLN A 397 -9.71 18.77 9.34
N ARG A 398 -8.54 18.22 8.96
CA ARG A 398 -7.48 19.01 8.32
C ARG A 398 -7.90 19.57 6.97
N LEU A 399 -8.60 18.77 6.17
CA LEU A 399 -9.01 19.15 4.81
C LEU A 399 -10.18 20.13 4.76
N VAL A 400 -11.07 20.10 5.76
CA VAL A 400 -12.21 21.02 5.89
C VAL A 400 -11.85 22.26 6.70
N SER A 401 -10.74 22.25 7.44
CA SER A 401 -10.29 23.40 8.23
C SER A 401 -10.11 24.66 7.36
N PRO A 402 -10.51 25.85 7.84
CA PRO A 402 -10.23 27.12 7.18
C PRO A 402 -8.73 27.37 6.93
N THR A 403 -7.88 26.82 7.80
CA THR A 403 -6.41 26.88 7.68
C THR A 403 -5.82 25.78 6.80
N GLY A 404 -6.67 24.87 6.32
CA GLY A 404 -6.29 23.73 5.48
C GLY A 404 -5.95 24.13 4.05
N MET A 405 -5.27 23.22 3.35
CA MET A 405 -4.71 23.45 2.01
C MET A 405 -5.75 23.82 0.94
N LEU A 406 -7.01 23.43 1.13
CA LEU A 406 -8.09 23.70 0.18
C LEU A 406 -8.79 25.04 0.45
N TYR A 407 -8.61 25.62 1.62
CA TYR A 407 -9.31 26.83 2.08
C TYR A 407 -8.40 28.03 2.25
N ASN A 408 -7.11 27.80 2.50
CA ASN A 408 -6.11 28.86 2.61
C ASN A 408 -5.43 29.12 1.25
N GLU A 409 -5.63 30.32 0.70
CA GLU A 409 -5.03 30.71 -0.59
C GLU A 409 -3.49 30.83 -0.52
N ASN A 410 -2.93 31.08 0.66
CA ASN A 410 -1.49 31.24 0.88
C ASN A 410 -0.80 29.93 1.30
N PHE A 411 -1.51 28.79 1.28
CA PHE A 411 -0.96 27.52 1.71
C PHE A 411 0.22 27.08 0.83
N ASN A 412 1.40 26.89 1.44
CA ASN A 412 2.67 26.53 0.78
C ASN A 412 3.15 27.51 -0.31
N GLN A 413 2.69 28.77 -0.32
CA GLN A 413 3.42 29.79 -1.09
C GLN A 413 4.73 30.10 -0.37
N PRO A 414 5.90 29.97 -1.02
CA PRO A 414 7.10 30.59 -0.49
C PRO A 414 6.78 32.08 -0.35
N GLU A 415 7.03 32.67 0.83
CA GLU A 415 6.99 34.11 0.98
C GLU A 415 7.90 34.68 -0.12
N HIS A 416 7.30 35.26 -1.16
CA HIS A 416 8.02 36.14 -2.05
C HIS A 416 8.52 37.27 -1.17
N VAL A 417 9.80 37.14 -0.80
CA VAL A 417 10.72 38.15 -0.29
C VAL A 417 10.13 39.54 -0.46
N LYS A 418 9.44 40.04 0.58
CA LYS A 418 9.25 41.48 0.78
C LYS A 418 10.59 42.07 1.23
N VAL A 419 11.63 41.94 0.41
CA VAL A 419 12.69 42.95 0.39
C VAL A 419 12.12 44.05 -0.47
N LYS A 420 11.28 44.87 0.16
CA LYS A 420 10.97 46.20 -0.36
C LYS A 420 12.32 46.90 -0.51
N ALA A 421 12.59 47.34 -1.73
CA ALA A 421 13.49 48.44 -1.98
C ALA A 421 13.11 49.59 -1.03
N THR A 422 14.06 49.96 -0.18
CA THR A 422 14.20 51.29 0.42
C THR A 422 15.68 51.50 0.66
#